data_AF-A0A485LFK1-F1
#
_entry.id   AF-A0A485LFK1-F1
#
_cell.length_a   1.000
_cell.length_b   1.000
_cell.length_c   1.000
_cell.angle_alpha   90.00
_cell.angle_beta   90.00
_cell.angle_gamma   90.00
#
_symmetry.space_group_name_H-M   'P 1'
#
loop_
_entity.id
_entity.type
_entity.pdbx_description
1 polymer ?
#
loop_
_entity_poly.entity_id
_entity_poly.type
_entity_poly.pdbx_seq_one_letter_code
_entity_poly.pdbx_strand_id
1 'polypeptide(L)'
;MESNNASPLLTTTNDRAKEEGGRKRSLKHKHKQKATDESNGDESAPKPKSKPLPFVKDDPSGHLQDLLTSKIAQLQVGDESLDVDMGGLFSDDKFVDKARISWDECKGDDEAMDAAVRTMLGQMTLLQKKMGEMHSKYIVMREQKAALAETTSKVTATKGKLESLCRELQKQNKTIITESRRIAEEEDAKRKQLSLQFQTTIEDVSKKMEQQGKDYVASLQDNEALQGKLKTFLSQYEMREEHFAHQLQAKDLAVQLAEAKLQHQIELTNQETKKVAFSLDKAKQISDREVLLQDQLSSYSEKFEVVQETLSKSNTMFVTLREEMDKMSKHIKRLEKENTSLKKKCDQYDHGAIEMLQERGRAAEEAKRQQDKISKLEGLCRMLQAERNRLKEQATNDTAS
;
A
#
# COMPACT_ATOMS: atom_id res chain seq x y z
N MET A 1 3.86 -41.09 -7.60
CA MET A 1 4.38 -40.01 -8.46
C MET A 1 3.41 -38.86 -8.27
N GLU A 2 3.69 -38.01 -7.29
CA GLU A 2 4.19 -36.64 -7.55
C GLU A 2 3.20 -35.90 -8.46
N SER A 3 2.47 -34.87 -8.02
CA SER A 3 3.06 -33.66 -7.45
C SER A 3 2.05 -32.86 -6.63
N ASN A 4 2.56 -32.36 -5.50
CA ASN A 4 2.06 -31.20 -4.78
C ASN A 4 1.89 -30.00 -5.72
N ASN A 5 0.81 -29.24 -5.55
CA ASN A 5 0.87 -27.82 -5.88
C ASN A 5 0.16 -27.00 -4.80
N ALA A 6 0.95 -26.11 -4.20
CA ALA A 6 0.67 -25.38 -2.98
C ALA A 6 -0.23 -24.18 -3.24
N SER A 7 -1.18 -23.94 -2.33
CA SER A 7 -1.88 -22.66 -2.18
C SER A 7 -1.05 -21.74 -1.28
N PRO A 8 -0.91 -20.43 -1.57
CA PRO A 8 -0.24 -19.51 -0.67
C PRO A 8 -1.25 -18.99 0.38
N LEU A 9 -1.02 -19.31 1.65
CA LEU A 9 -1.63 -18.60 2.77
C LEU A 9 -0.98 -17.21 2.89
N LEU A 10 -1.77 -16.17 2.71
CA LEU A 10 -1.49 -14.83 3.21
C LEU A 10 -1.73 -14.82 4.72
N THR A 11 -0.67 -14.98 5.51
CA THR A 11 -0.67 -14.63 6.93
C THR A 11 0.02 -13.29 7.13
N THR A 12 -0.78 -12.34 7.56
CA THR A 12 -0.45 -10.98 7.96
C THR A 12 0.66 -10.96 9.03
N THR A 13 1.80 -10.37 8.70
CA THR A 13 2.81 -9.93 9.67
C THR A 13 2.25 -8.75 10.46
N ASN A 14 1.84 -9.01 11.70
CA ASN A 14 1.42 -7.98 12.64
C ASN A 14 2.65 -7.54 13.45
N ASP A 15 3.50 -6.70 12.84
CA ASP A 15 4.62 -6.04 13.52
C ASP A 15 4.07 -4.98 14.48
N ARG A 16 3.88 -5.38 15.73
CA ARG A 16 3.54 -4.45 16.82
C ARG A 16 4.83 -3.87 17.40
N ALA A 17 5.27 -2.76 16.84
CA ALA A 17 6.23 -1.86 17.46
C ALA A 17 5.67 -1.36 18.81
N LYS A 18 6.27 -1.80 19.91
CA LYS A 18 6.15 -1.17 21.22
C LYS A 18 7.26 -0.13 21.35
N GLU A 19 7.01 1.09 20.92
CA GLU A 19 7.74 2.26 21.43
C GLU A 19 7.02 2.75 22.70
N GLU A 20 7.49 2.32 23.87
CA GLU A 20 7.28 3.09 25.09
C GLU A 20 8.62 3.66 25.54
N GLY A 21 8.74 4.98 25.36
CA GLY A 21 9.89 5.77 25.74
C GLY A 21 10.11 5.74 27.26
N GLY A 22 11.14 5.02 27.68
CA GLY A 22 11.70 5.14 29.03
C GLY A 22 12.37 6.51 29.21
N ARG A 23 11.64 7.48 29.80
CA ARG A 23 12.24 8.74 30.26
C ARG A 23 12.88 8.54 31.64
N LYS A 24 14.19 8.28 31.62
CA LYS A 24 15.10 8.28 32.77
C LYS A 24 15.09 9.66 33.45
N ARG A 25 14.76 9.70 34.74
CA ARG A 25 15.05 10.86 35.61
C ARG A 25 16.55 10.89 35.86
N SER A 26 17.23 11.95 35.41
CA SER A 26 18.62 12.23 35.77
C SER A 26 18.68 13.62 36.40
N LEU A 27 18.92 13.63 37.71
CA LEU A 27 19.36 14.78 38.47
C LEU A 27 20.74 15.19 37.97
N LYS A 28 20.87 16.42 37.48
CA LYS A 28 22.17 17.10 37.31
C LYS A 28 22.08 18.52 37.83
N HIS A 29 22.64 18.73 39.01
CA HIS A 29 23.24 19.99 39.40
C HIS A 29 24.38 20.33 38.44
N LYS A 30 24.38 21.55 37.86
CA LYS A 30 25.62 22.29 37.59
C LYS A 30 25.36 23.78 37.40
N HIS A 31 25.66 24.51 38.47
CA HIS A 31 26.59 25.65 38.49
C HIS A 31 26.92 26.31 37.14
N LYS A 32 26.58 27.60 37.00
CA LYS A 32 27.39 28.55 36.24
C LYS A 32 27.31 29.95 36.85
N GLN A 33 28.45 30.35 37.41
CA GLN A 33 28.81 31.70 37.83
C GLN A 33 28.98 32.64 36.63
N LYS A 34 28.75 33.94 36.88
CA LYS A 34 29.49 35.09 36.33
C LYS A 34 29.23 36.25 37.32
N ALA A 35 30.15 36.67 38.22
CA ALA A 35 31.37 37.47 38.00
C ALA A 35 31.06 38.78 37.25
N THR A 36 31.35 40.01 37.68
CA THR A 36 32.08 40.71 38.78
C THR A 36 31.54 42.19 38.70
N ASP A 37 31.61 43.10 39.67
CA ASP A 37 32.82 43.68 40.26
C ASP A 37 32.51 44.65 41.43
N GLU A 38 33.42 44.60 42.41
CA GLU A 38 34.01 45.68 43.23
C GLU A 38 33.18 46.91 43.68
N SER A 39 33.05 47.13 45.00
CA SER A 39 34.12 47.73 45.83
C SER A 39 33.62 48.14 47.23
N ASN A 40 34.44 47.80 48.22
CA ASN A 40 34.78 48.46 49.48
C ASN A 40 33.75 49.26 50.30
N GLY A 41 33.66 48.88 51.58
CA GLY A 41 33.06 49.68 52.65
C GLY A 41 33.22 49.01 54.02
N ASP A 42 34.46 48.89 54.46
CA ASP A 42 34.85 48.68 55.87
C ASP A 42 34.30 49.82 56.73
N GLU A 43 33.63 49.54 57.85
CA GLU A 43 33.90 50.25 59.12
C GLU A 43 33.05 49.73 60.29
N SER A 44 33.77 49.02 61.17
CA SER A 44 33.75 49.07 62.63
C SER A 44 32.58 49.74 63.37
N ALA A 45 31.95 48.95 64.25
CA ALA A 45 31.15 49.44 65.38
C ALA A 45 32.02 50.23 66.37
N PRO A 46 31.63 51.44 66.81
CA PRO A 46 32.36 52.15 67.83
C PRO A 46 31.93 51.69 69.23
N LYS A 47 32.88 51.05 69.94
CA LYS A 47 32.89 50.98 71.41
C LYS A 47 32.93 52.41 71.99
N PRO A 48 32.26 52.69 73.11
CA PRO A 48 32.32 54.01 73.74
C PRO A 48 33.72 54.25 74.33
N LYS A 49 34.44 55.25 73.81
CA LYS A 49 35.68 55.75 74.41
C LYS A 49 35.33 56.66 75.59
N SER A 50 35.51 56.14 76.81
CA SER A 50 35.59 56.94 78.02
C SER A 50 36.80 57.87 77.93
N LYS A 51 36.58 59.17 77.78
CA LYS A 51 37.64 60.18 78.00
C LYS A 51 37.76 60.44 79.51
N PRO A 52 38.97 60.56 80.07
CA PRO A 52 39.16 60.88 81.48
C PRO A 52 38.71 62.33 81.72
N LEU A 53 37.90 62.53 82.76
CA LEU A 53 37.64 63.85 83.32
C LEU A 53 38.97 64.44 83.83
N PRO A 54 39.26 65.73 83.61
CA PRO A 54 40.41 66.37 84.22
C PRO A 54 40.19 66.40 85.73
N PHE A 55 41.10 65.79 86.47
CA PHE A 55 41.22 65.97 87.92
C PHE A 55 41.67 67.42 88.15
N VAL A 56 40.69 68.32 88.25
CA VAL A 56 40.92 69.64 88.84
C VAL A 56 41.20 69.35 90.32
N LYS A 57 42.41 69.68 90.77
CA LYS A 57 42.72 69.78 92.20
C LYS A 57 41.87 70.93 92.73
N ASP A 58 40.62 70.64 93.08
CA ASP A 58 39.85 71.52 93.94
C ASP A 58 40.51 71.44 95.30
N ASP A 59 41.22 72.50 95.65
CA ASP A 59 41.80 72.69 96.97
C ASP A 59 40.65 72.60 97.99
N PRO A 60 40.47 71.46 98.70
CA PRO A 60 39.26 71.22 99.48
C PRO A 60 39.17 72.21 100.64
N SER A 61 40.32 72.74 101.06
CA SER A 61 40.44 73.79 102.05
C SER A 61 39.77 75.08 101.57
N GLY A 62 40.04 75.52 100.34
CA GLY A 62 39.48 76.74 99.77
C GLY A 62 37.99 76.63 99.47
N HIS A 63 37.55 75.51 98.87
CA HIS A 63 36.13 75.30 98.57
C HIS A 63 35.27 75.12 99.84
N LEU A 64 35.78 74.42 100.86
CA LEU A 64 35.07 74.29 102.14
C LEU A 64 35.03 75.64 102.87
N GLN A 65 36.12 76.41 102.82
CA GLN A 65 36.18 77.74 103.41
C GLN A 65 35.25 78.73 102.70
N ASP A 66 35.16 78.70 101.38
CA ASP A 66 34.23 79.53 100.60
C ASP A 66 32.77 79.10 100.84
N LEU A 67 32.50 77.80 100.88
CA LEU A 67 31.16 77.26 101.18
C LEU A 67 30.71 77.61 102.61
N LEU A 68 31.63 77.52 103.59
CA LEU A 68 31.38 77.95 104.96
C LEU A 68 31.14 79.45 105.02
N THR A 69 31.99 80.24 104.35
CA THR A 69 31.86 81.71 104.30
C THR A 69 30.52 82.11 103.70
N SER A 70 30.08 81.45 102.63
CA SER A 70 28.77 81.70 102.07
C SER A 70 27.62 81.20 102.94
N LYS A 71 27.73 80.01 103.56
CA LYS A 71 26.67 79.51 104.43
C LYS A 71 26.50 80.39 105.67
N ILE A 72 27.61 80.90 106.21
CA ILE A 72 27.62 81.92 107.27
C ILE A 72 26.96 83.20 106.77
N ALA A 73 27.30 83.67 105.57
CA ALA A 73 26.67 84.84 104.97
C ALA A 73 25.15 84.67 104.77
N GLN A 74 24.70 83.50 104.30
CA GLN A 74 23.26 83.16 104.19
C GLN A 74 22.57 83.20 105.56
N LEU A 75 23.19 82.60 106.59
CA LEU A 75 22.62 82.59 107.95
C LEU A 75 22.60 83.98 108.59
N GLN A 76 23.56 84.84 108.29
CA GLN A 76 23.61 86.23 108.79
C GLN A 76 22.59 87.14 108.12
N VAL A 77 22.24 86.89 106.86
CA VAL A 77 21.26 87.67 106.11
C VAL A 77 19.82 87.24 106.42
N GLY A 78 19.60 85.98 106.81
CA GLY A 78 18.25 85.46 107.05
C GLY A 78 17.43 85.34 105.76
N ASP A 79 16.13 85.06 105.90
CA ASP A 79 15.17 84.96 104.78
C ASP A 79 14.56 86.33 104.39
N GLU A 80 15.16 87.43 104.87
CA GLU A 80 14.71 88.80 104.65
C GLU A 80 15.14 89.35 103.28
N SER A 81 14.43 90.39 102.81
CA SER A 81 14.71 91.04 101.52
C SER A 81 16.19 91.41 101.38
N LEU A 82 16.76 91.10 100.21
CA LEU A 82 18.12 91.46 99.82
C LEU A 82 18.28 92.98 99.58
N ASP A 83 17.20 93.76 99.71
CA ASP A 83 17.25 95.21 99.74
C ASP A 83 18.11 95.69 100.91
N VAL A 84 19.00 96.65 100.63
CA VAL A 84 19.85 97.27 101.64
C VAL A 84 19.40 98.71 101.81
N ASP A 85 18.79 99.01 102.95
CA ASP A 85 18.55 100.40 103.34
C ASP A 85 19.87 101.05 103.75
N MET A 86 20.51 101.68 102.77
CA MET A 86 21.73 102.47 102.95
C MET A 86 21.43 103.90 103.42
N GLY A 87 20.15 104.29 103.50
CA GLY A 87 19.71 105.61 103.93
C GLY A 87 19.88 105.76 105.44
N GLY A 88 20.73 106.68 105.88
CA GLY A 88 20.84 107.06 107.29
C GLY A 88 22.14 106.70 107.99
N LEU A 89 22.99 105.82 107.44
CA LEU A 89 24.22 105.39 108.13
C LEU A 89 25.49 106.14 107.67
N PHE A 90 25.57 106.47 106.38
CA PHE A 90 26.58 107.42 105.87
C PHE A 90 26.01 108.84 105.76
N SER A 91 24.78 109.05 106.20
CA SER A 91 24.05 110.30 105.99
C SER A 91 24.23 111.32 107.13
N ASP A 92 24.75 110.92 108.29
CA ASP A 92 25.17 111.89 109.33
C ASP A 92 26.63 112.27 109.10
N ASP A 93 26.87 113.03 108.02
CA ASP A 93 28.20 113.59 107.66
C ASP A 93 28.76 114.48 108.79
N LYS A 94 27.88 114.92 109.69
CA LYS A 94 28.20 115.73 110.88
C LYS A 94 28.41 114.91 112.14
N PHE A 95 28.29 113.57 112.11
CA PHE A 95 28.49 112.75 113.30
C PHE A 95 29.91 112.90 113.83
N VAL A 96 30.91 112.82 112.94
CA VAL A 96 32.32 112.98 113.30
C VAL A 96 32.57 114.36 113.93
N ASP A 97 31.94 115.40 113.37
CA ASP A 97 32.01 116.76 113.90
C ASP A 97 31.30 116.91 115.27
N LYS A 98 30.11 116.32 115.44
CA LYS A 98 29.38 116.30 116.72
C LYS A 98 30.14 115.54 117.80
N ALA A 99 30.74 114.41 117.46
CA ALA A 99 31.55 113.61 118.37
C ALA A 99 32.82 114.36 118.80
N ARG A 100 33.42 115.13 117.88
CA ARG A 100 34.55 116.02 118.18
C ARG A 100 34.17 117.17 119.12
N ILE A 101 33.03 117.82 118.89
CA ILE A 101 32.53 118.90 119.77
C ILE A 101 32.23 118.34 121.17
N SER A 102 31.51 117.22 121.25
CA SER A 102 31.22 116.55 122.52
C SER A 102 32.49 116.14 123.27
N TRP A 103 33.56 115.75 122.56
CA TRP A 103 34.85 115.44 123.19
C TRP A 103 35.53 116.69 123.78
N ASP A 104 35.45 117.83 123.11
CA ASP A 104 36.06 119.08 123.56
C ASP A 104 35.29 119.72 124.73
N GLU A 105 33.95 119.59 124.79
CA GLU A 105 33.10 120.13 125.86
C GLU A 105 33.19 119.34 127.18
N CYS A 106 33.49 118.05 127.12
CA CYS A 106 33.63 117.18 128.30
C CYS A 106 35.03 117.21 128.94
N LYS A 107 35.93 118.09 128.48
CA LYS A 107 37.30 118.19 129.01
C LYS A 107 37.31 118.61 130.48
N GLY A 108 37.69 117.67 131.36
CA GLY A 108 37.79 117.87 132.80
C GLY A 108 36.68 117.20 133.62
N ASP A 109 35.73 116.52 132.96
CA ASP A 109 34.69 115.69 133.59
C ASP A 109 34.78 114.24 133.08
N ASP A 110 35.37 113.36 133.90
CA ASP A 110 35.67 111.96 133.54
C ASP A 110 34.41 111.17 133.14
N GLU A 111 33.25 111.51 133.70
CA GLU A 111 31.99 110.79 133.45
C GLU A 111 31.41 111.16 132.07
N ALA A 112 31.56 112.42 131.67
CA ALA A 112 31.08 112.94 130.39
C ALA A 112 31.97 112.50 129.21
N MET A 113 33.27 112.34 129.44
CA MET A 113 34.22 111.85 128.43
C MET A 113 34.01 110.36 128.14
N ASP A 114 33.76 109.54 129.17
CA ASP A 114 33.44 108.12 129.01
C ASP A 114 32.14 107.90 128.22
N ALA A 115 31.13 108.76 128.42
CA ALA A 115 29.90 108.75 127.62
C ALA A 115 30.15 109.06 126.13
N ALA A 116 31.06 110.00 125.82
CA ALA A 116 31.44 110.34 124.45
C ALA A 116 32.20 109.19 123.75
N VAL A 117 33.16 108.55 124.44
CA VAL A 117 33.85 107.33 123.96
C VAL A 117 32.85 106.22 123.65
N ARG A 118 31.94 105.92 124.61
CA ARG A 118 30.92 104.87 124.45
C ARG A 118 30.02 105.12 123.25
N THR A 119 29.67 106.38 122.99
CA THR A 119 28.85 106.77 121.83
C THR A 119 29.59 106.55 120.52
N MET A 120 30.85 106.97 120.42
CA MET A 120 31.68 106.73 119.22
C MET A 120 31.92 105.23 118.97
N LEU A 121 32.25 104.46 120.01
CA LEU A 121 32.38 103.00 119.89
C LEU A 121 31.05 102.34 119.52
N GLY A 122 29.93 102.82 120.05
CA GLY A 122 28.59 102.37 119.66
C GLY A 122 28.30 102.58 118.18
N GLN A 123 28.73 103.71 117.61
CA GLN A 123 28.57 103.96 116.18
C GLN A 123 29.54 103.16 115.32
N MET A 124 30.81 103.02 115.74
CA MET A 124 31.78 102.21 115.00
C MET A 124 31.37 100.73 114.98
N THR A 125 30.83 100.21 116.09
CA THR A 125 30.28 98.85 116.14
C THR A 125 29.04 98.69 115.27
N LEU A 126 28.16 99.70 115.20
CA LEU A 126 27.01 99.70 114.29
C LEU A 126 27.43 99.71 112.81
N LEU A 127 28.41 100.54 112.45
CA LEU A 127 28.98 100.60 111.10
C LEU A 127 29.65 99.28 110.71
N GLN A 128 30.44 98.70 111.61
CA GLN A 128 31.08 97.42 111.39
C GLN A 128 30.05 96.30 111.21
N LYS A 129 28.97 96.31 112.00
CA LYS A 129 27.86 95.36 111.85
C LYS A 129 27.19 95.49 110.48
N LYS A 130 26.86 96.71 110.05
CA LYS A 130 26.21 96.95 108.75
C LYS A 130 27.14 96.66 107.55
N MET A 131 28.44 96.91 107.66
CA MET A 131 29.40 96.48 106.63
C MET A 131 29.47 94.94 106.55
N GLY A 132 29.43 94.24 107.69
CA GLY A 132 29.32 92.79 107.74
C GLY A 132 28.04 92.29 107.06
N GLU A 133 26.89 92.90 107.36
CA GLU A 133 25.60 92.60 106.72
C GLU A 133 25.65 92.81 105.19
N MET A 134 26.21 93.93 104.72
CA MET A 134 26.34 94.22 103.29
C MET A 134 27.27 93.22 102.58
N HIS A 135 28.40 92.89 103.20
CA HIS A 135 29.33 91.90 102.65
C HIS A 135 28.67 90.52 102.55
N SER A 136 27.93 90.11 103.59
CA SER A 136 27.18 88.85 103.59
C SER A 136 26.09 88.85 102.51
N LYS A 137 25.32 89.94 102.34
CA LYS A 137 24.36 90.07 101.24
C LYS A 137 25.02 90.01 99.86
N TYR A 138 26.20 90.62 99.67
CA TYR A 138 26.95 90.55 98.42
C TYR A 138 27.38 89.12 98.07
N ILE A 139 27.85 88.35 99.05
CA ILE A 139 28.23 86.93 98.86
C ILE A 139 27.00 86.11 98.44
N VAL A 140 25.88 86.27 99.14
CA VAL A 140 24.61 85.59 98.81
C VAL A 140 24.15 85.93 97.39
N MET A 141 24.19 87.21 96.99
CA MET A 141 23.83 87.64 95.64
C MET A 141 24.76 87.06 94.57
N ARG A 142 26.07 87.01 94.82
CA ARG A 142 27.06 86.42 93.91
C ARG A 142 26.78 84.93 93.68
N GLU A 143 26.48 84.20 94.75
CA GLU A 143 26.16 82.78 94.64
C GLU A 143 24.82 82.51 93.97
N GLN A 144 23.78 83.29 94.28
CA GLN A 144 22.50 83.20 93.59
C GLN A 144 22.68 83.44 92.08
N LYS A 145 23.48 84.43 91.69
CA LYS A 145 23.84 84.66 90.28
C LYS A 145 24.59 83.48 89.66
N ALA A 146 25.53 82.86 90.38
CA ALA A 146 26.24 81.69 89.90
C ALA A 146 25.31 80.47 89.72
N ALA A 147 24.42 80.22 90.68
CA ALA A 147 23.41 79.16 90.60
C ALA A 147 22.41 79.40 89.45
N LEU A 148 21.98 80.65 89.23
CA LEU A 148 21.15 81.05 88.10
C LEU A 148 21.88 80.85 86.76
N ALA A 149 23.18 81.15 86.68
CA ALA A 149 23.98 80.92 85.48
C ALA A 149 24.13 79.42 85.18
N GLU A 150 24.38 78.60 86.21
CA GLU A 150 24.50 77.15 86.06
C GLU A 150 23.18 76.50 85.63
N THR A 151 22.05 76.90 86.26
CA THR A 151 20.72 76.43 85.87
C THR A 151 20.37 76.87 84.44
N THR A 152 20.71 78.10 84.04
CA THR A 152 20.54 78.58 82.66
C THR A 152 21.37 77.76 81.66
N SER A 153 22.62 77.43 82.01
CA SER A 153 23.49 76.57 81.18
C SER A 153 22.90 75.17 81.02
N LYS A 154 22.42 74.56 82.11
CA LYS A 154 21.72 73.26 82.10
C LYS A 154 20.46 73.31 81.25
N VAL A 155 19.62 74.32 81.41
CA VAL A 155 18.40 74.53 80.60
C VAL A 155 18.74 74.71 79.12
N THR A 156 19.81 75.43 78.80
CA THR A 156 20.26 75.61 77.41
C THR A 156 20.75 74.29 76.80
N ALA A 157 21.50 73.49 77.56
CA ALA A 157 21.96 72.19 77.12
C ALA A 157 20.80 71.19 76.92
N THR A 158 19.82 71.16 77.83
CA THR A 158 18.63 70.31 77.67
C THR A 158 17.75 70.78 76.52
N LYS A 159 17.58 72.10 76.34
CA LYS A 159 16.93 72.67 75.17
C LYS A 159 17.61 72.25 73.87
N GLY A 160 18.95 72.34 73.78
CA GLY A 160 19.69 71.91 72.59
C GLY A 160 19.53 70.42 72.28
N LYS A 161 19.50 69.57 73.31
CA LYS A 161 19.20 68.13 73.15
C LYS A 161 17.77 67.91 72.65
N LEU A 162 16.80 68.64 73.19
CA LEU A 162 15.39 68.52 72.81
C LEU A 162 15.16 69.04 71.38
N GLU A 163 15.78 70.15 70.99
CA GLU A 163 15.75 70.65 69.61
C GLU A 163 16.37 69.66 68.61
N SER A 164 17.49 69.03 68.97
CA SER A 164 18.10 67.97 68.16
C SER A 164 17.17 66.77 68.01
N LEU A 165 16.57 66.30 69.11
CA LEU A 165 15.60 65.22 69.09
C LEU A 165 14.36 65.56 68.26
N CYS A 166 13.83 66.78 68.36
CA CYS A 166 12.71 67.26 67.56
C CYS A 166 13.07 67.29 66.07
N ARG A 167 14.28 67.73 65.69
CA ARG A 167 14.74 67.71 64.29
C ARG A 167 14.88 66.28 63.76
N GLU A 168 15.43 65.38 64.56
CA GLU A 168 15.56 63.97 64.16
C GLU A 168 14.19 63.30 64.05
N LEU A 169 13.26 63.57 64.99
CA LEU A 169 11.89 63.06 64.91
C LEU A 169 11.16 63.61 63.69
N GLN A 170 11.32 64.89 63.35
CA GLN A 170 10.77 65.49 62.13
C GLN A 170 11.37 64.86 60.87
N LYS A 171 12.68 64.57 60.86
CA LYS A 171 13.35 63.89 59.76
C LYS A 171 12.82 62.47 59.59
N GLN A 172 12.74 61.70 60.67
CA GLN A 172 12.18 60.35 60.67
C GLN A 172 10.71 60.34 60.23
N ASN A 173 9.89 61.28 60.71
CA ASN A 173 8.50 61.42 60.29
C ASN A 173 8.38 61.69 58.79
N LYS A 174 9.20 62.61 58.25
CA LYS A 174 9.28 62.85 56.80
C LYS A 174 9.69 61.60 56.03
N THR A 175 10.70 60.88 56.49
CA THR A 175 11.14 59.61 55.88
C THR A 175 10.04 58.56 55.90
N ILE A 176 9.32 58.41 57.01
CA ILE A 176 8.18 57.48 57.12
C ILE A 176 7.07 57.87 56.15
N ILE A 177 6.75 59.16 56.01
CA ILE A 177 5.72 59.63 55.06
C ILE A 177 6.15 59.31 53.62
N THR A 178 7.40 59.61 53.25
CA THR A 178 7.90 59.32 51.89
C THR A 178 7.94 57.83 51.61
N GLU A 179 8.37 57.03 52.58
CA GLU A 179 8.46 55.58 52.43
C GLU A 179 7.07 54.92 52.40
N SER A 180 6.14 55.37 53.25
CA SER A 180 4.75 54.91 53.22
C SER A 180 4.08 55.23 51.89
N ARG A 181 4.34 56.42 51.33
CA ARG A 181 3.85 56.80 50.00
C ARG A 181 4.45 55.90 48.91
N ARG A 182 5.78 55.71 48.92
CA ARG A 182 6.47 54.84 47.97
C ARG A 182 5.93 53.41 48.01
N ILE A 183 5.75 52.85 49.21
CA ILE A 183 5.16 51.51 49.41
C ILE A 183 3.73 51.46 48.87
N ALA A 184 2.90 52.48 49.13
CA ALA A 184 1.54 52.53 48.62
C ALA A 184 1.49 52.58 47.07
N GLU A 185 2.37 53.37 46.44
CA GLU A 185 2.47 53.46 44.98
C GLU A 185 2.97 52.14 44.36
N GLU A 186 3.96 51.48 44.98
CA GLU A 186 4.46 50.19 44.50
C GLU A 186 3.45 49.06 44.66
N GLU A 187 2.67 49.09 45.73
CA GLU A 187 1.63 48.09 45.97
C GLU A 187 0.43 48.30 45.03
N ASP A 188 0.04 49.55 44.76
CA ASP A 188 -0.96 49.88 43.72
C ASP A 188 -0.47 49.50 42.31
N ALA A 189 0.81 49.73 42.00
CA ALA A 189 1.41 49.28 40.73
C ALA A 189 1.39 47.75 40.59
N LYS A 190 1.71 47.00 41.66
CA LYS A 190 1.61 45.53 41.69
C LYS A 190 0.17 45.05 41.52
N ARG A 191 -0.80 45.69 42.18
CA ARG A 191 -2.23 45.39 42.00
C ARG A 191 -2.67 45.58 40.55
N LYS A 192 -2.31 46.71 39.94
CA LYS A 192 -2.63 47.02 38.53
C LYS A 192 -1.97 46.02 37.58
N GLN A 193 -0.69 45.69 37.78
CA GLN A 193 0.02 44.71 36.98
C GLN A 193 -0.64 43.32 37.09
N LEU A 194 -0.97 42.88 38.30
CA LEU A 194 -1.61 41.59 38.53
C LEU A 194 -3.01 41.55 37.90
N SER A 195 -3.79 42.62 38.04
CA SER A 195 -5.10 42.75 37.39
C SER A 195 -4.99 42.69 35.87
N LEU A 196 -3.99 43.35 35.29
CA LEU A 196 -3.74 43.29 33.84
C LEU A 196 -3.35 41.87 33.41
N GLN A 197 -2.46 41.20 34.14
CA GLN A 197 -2.08 39.82 33.85
C GLN A 197 -3.27 38.86 33.90
N PHE A 198 -4.15 39.00 34.89
CA PHE A 198 -5.39 38.21 34.96
C PHE A 198 -6.30 38.50 33.78
N GLN A 199 -6.52 39.77 33.43
CA GLN A 199 -7.34 40.16 32.30
C GLN A 199 -6.79 39.60 30.98
N THR A 200 -5.49 39.77 30.72
CA THR A 200 -4.82 39.18 29.54
C THR A 200 -4.95 37.66 29.51
N THR A 201 -4.77 36.99 30.64
CA THR A 201 -4.90 35.52 30.71
C THR A 201 -6.33 35.07 30.40
N ILE A 202 -7.35 35.77 30.92
CA ILE A 202 -8.76 35.48 30.63
C ILE A 202 -9.05 35.70 29.14
N GLU A 203 -8.53 36.76 28.54
CA GLU A 203 -8.67 37.03 27.11
C GLU A 203 -8.00 35.94 26.25
N ASP A 204 -6.81 35.49 26.63
CA ASP A 204 -6.09 34.42 25.92
C ASP A 204 -6.79 33.06 26.05
N VAL A 205 -7.34 32.75 27.24
CA VAL A 205 -8.18 31.55 27.43
C VAL A 205 -9.44 31.65 26.58
N SER A 206 -10.09 32.81 26.55
CA SER A 206 -11.31 33.04 25.75
C SER A 206 -11.03 32.87 24.27
N LYS A 207 -9.93 33.44 23.76
CA LYS A 207 -9.48 33.26 22.36
C LYS A 207 -9.19 31.80 22.03
N LYS A 208 -8.54 31.06 22.94
CA LYS A 208 -8.27 29.64 22.76
C LYS A 208 -9.56 28.81 22.73
N MET A 209 -10.53 29.11 23.60
CA MET A 209 -11.83 28.43 23.58
C MET A 209 -12.59 28.73 22.28
N GLU A 210 -12.60 29.97 21.82
CA GLU A 210 -13.23 30.35 20.54
C GLU A 210 -12.55 29.65 19.36
N GLN A 211 -11.21 29.61 19.33
CA GLN A 211 -10.45 28.91 18.29
C GLN A 211 -10.73 27.40 18.30
N GLN A 212 -10.73 26.77 19.48
CA GLN A 212 -11.10 25.36 19.61
C GLN A 212 -12.53 25.09 19.11
N GLY A 213 -13.47 26.00 19.37
CA GLY A 213 -14.82 25.92 18.82
C GLY A 213 -14.84 25.97 17.29
N LYS A 214 -14.07 26.90 16.69
CA LYS A 214 -13.92 27.00 15.23
C LYS A 214 -13.28 25.76 14.63
N ASP A 215 -12.21 25.25 15.23
CA ASP A 215 -11.50 24.05 14.77
C ASP A 215 -12.41 22.81 14.87
N TYR A 216 -13.22 22.70 15.93
CA TYR A 216 -14.19 21.64 16.09
C TYR A 216 -15.27 21.67 15.00
N VAL A 217 -15.83 22.86 14.70
CA VAL A 217 -16.81 23.03 13.62
C VAL A 217 -16.20 22.72 12.26
N ALA A 218 -14.97 23.19 11.99
CA ALA A 218 -14.25 22.86 10.76
C ALA A 218 -14.01 21.36 10.63
N SER A 219 -13.62 20.68 11.71
CA SER A 219 -13.43 19.23 11.73
C SER A 219 -14.73 18.47 11.46
N LEU A 220 -15.88 18.94 11.95
CA LEU A 220 -17.18 18.36 11.63
C LEU A 220 -17.54 18.54 10.15
N GLN A 221 -17.30 19.72 9.59
CA GLN A 221 -17.54 20.00 8.16
C GLN A 221 -16.66 19.11 7.26
N ASP A 222 -15.39 18.95 7.61
CA ASP A 222 -14.48 18.05 6.90
C ASP A 222 -14.94 16.59 6.98
N ASN A 223 -15.43 16.16 8.15
CA ASN A 223 -15.97 14.81 8.34
C ASN A 223 -17.21 14.58 7.45
N GLU A 224 -18.15 15.54 7.43
CA GLU A 224 -19.34 15.49 6.56
C GLU A 224 -18.96 15.47 5.07
N ALA A 225 -17.99 16.30 4.67
CA ALA A 225 -17.48 16.31 3.30
C ALA A 225 -16.83 14.97 2.90
N LEU A 226 -16.06 14.36 3.81
CA LEU A 226 -15.47 13.03 3.62
C LEU A 226 -16.55 11.94 3.53
N GLN A 227 -17.56 11.99 4.38
CA GLN A 227 -18.71 11.08 4.32
C GLN A 227 -19.45 11.20 2.97
N GLY A 228 -19.65 12.44 2.49
CA GLY A 228 -20.25 12.70 1.18
C GLY A 228 -19.43 12.13 0.01
N LYS A 229 -18.10 12.28 0.06
CA LYS A 229 -17.18 11.68 -0.94
C LYS A 229 -17.25 10.15 -0.90
N LEU A 230 -17.23 9.54 0.28
CA LEU A 230 -17.34 8.09 0.43
C LEU A 230 -18.67 7.56 -0.12
N LYS A 231 -19.79 8.24 0.18
CA LYS A 231 -21.10 7.89 -0.38
C LYS A 231 -21.13 7.97 -1.90
N THR A 232 -20.50 9.01 -2.46
CA THR A 232 -20.38 9.17 -3.93
C THR A 232 -19.54 8.05 -4.54
N PHE A 233 -18.40 7.69 -3.92
CA PHE A 233 -17.61 6.56 -4.39
C PHE A 233 -18.38 5.25 -4.33
N LEU A 234 -19.06 4.94 -3.22
CA LEU A 234 -19.89 3.74 -3.10
C LEU A 234 -20.93 3.66 -4.22
N SER A 235 -21.66 4.75 -4.48
CA SER A 235 -22.64 4.81 -5.57
C SER A 235 -22.00 4.61 -6.95
N GLN A 236 -20.81 5.16 -7.19
CA GLN A 236 -20.07 4.90 -8.45
C GLN A 236 -19.63 3.44 -8.57
N TYR A 237 -19.20 2.82 -7.47
CA TYR A 237 -18.84 1.40 -7.45
C TYR A 237 -20.05 0.50 -7.73
N GLU A 238 -21.20 0.77 -7.10
CA GLU A 238 -22.46 0.05 -7.35
C GLU A 238 -22.87 0.16 -8.83
N MET A 239 -22.87 1.37 -9.39
CA MET A 239 -23.18 1.58 -10.81
C MET A 239 -22.20 0.84 -11.74
N ARG A 240 -20.91 0.79 -11.39
CA ARG A 240 -19.88 0.08 -12.15
C ARG A 240 -20.06 -1.43 -12.06
N GLU A 241 -20.41 -1.95 -10.90
CA GLU A 241 -20.68 -3.37 -10.68
C GLU A 241 -21.91 -3.82 -11.49
N GLU A 242 -22.98 -3.02 -11.46
CA GLU A 242 -24.18 -3.24 -12.27
C GLU A 242 -23.86 -3.22 -13.77
N HIS A 243 -23.04 -2.26 -14.23
CA HIS A 243 -22.60 -2.20 -15.62
C HIS A 243 -21.84 -3.47 -16.04
N PHE A 244 -20.92 -3.96 -15.20
CA PHE A 244 -20.18 -5.19 -15.49
C PHE A 244 -21.06 -6.44 -15.43
N ALA A 245 -22.03 -6.50 -14.51
CA ALA A 245 -23.01 -7.59 -14.46
C ALA A 245 -23.82 -7.66 -15.76
N HIS A 246 -24.32 -6.52 -16.26
CA HIS A 246 -25.01 -6.46 -17.55
C HIS A 246 -24.10 -6.83 -18.72
N GLN A 247 -22.85 -6.38 -18.72
CA GLN A 247 -21.89 -6.74 -19.77
C GLN A 247 -21.59 -8.24 -19.78
N LEU A 248 -21.44 -8.86 -18.61
CA LEU A 248 -21.23 -10.30 -18.47
C LEU A 248 -22.45 -11.07 -19.00
N GLN A 249 -23.67 -10.69 -18.59
CA GLN A 249 -24.89 -11.30 -19.09
C GLN A 249 -25.02 -11.18 -20.62
N ALA A 250 -24.66 -10.04 -21.21
CA ALA A 250 -24.67 -9.86 -22.66
C ALA A 250 -23.65 -10.78 -23.35
N LYS A 251 -22.48 -11.01 -22.75
CA LYS A 251 -21.47 -11.95 -23.27
C LYS A 251 -21.94 -13.40 -23.14
N ASP A 252 -22.55 -13.78 -22.03
CA ASP A 252 -23.11 -15.13 -21.84
C ASP A 252 -24.20 -15.43 -22.88
N LEU A 253 -25.11 -14.48 -23.12
CA LEU A 253 -26.12 -14.60 -24.18
C LEU A 253 -25.49 -14.72 -25.59
N ALA A 254 -24.41 -13.98 -25.86
CA ALA A 254 -23.70 -14.07 -27.14
C ALA A 254 -23.02 -15.44 -27.31
N VAL A 255 -22.44 -16.00 -26.24
CA VAL A 255 -21.86 -17.35 -26.23
C VAL A 255 -22.93 -18.40 -26.47
N GLN A 256 -24.05 -18.34 -25.73
CA GLN A 256 -25.18 -19.27 -25.92
C GLN A 256 -25.74 -19.23 -27.35
N LEU A 257 -25.83 -18.03 -27.94
CA LEU A 257 -26.26 -17.88 -29.33
C LEU A 257 -25.26 -18.47 -30.33
N ALA A 258 -23.96 -18.31 -30.09
CA ALA A 258 -22.92 -18.92 -30.93
C ALA A 258 -22.92 -20.45 -30.81
N GLU A 259 -23.07 -20.99 -29.60
CA GLU A 259 -23.19 -22.43 -29.33
C GLU A 259 -24.43 -23.02 -30.01
N ALA A 260 -25.59 -22.37 -29.90
CA ALA A 260 -26.81 -22.81 -30.56
C ALA A 260 -26.66 -22.84 -32.10
N LYS A 261 -26.01 -21.83 -32.69
CA LYS A 261 -25.71 -21.79 -34.13
C LYS A 261 -24.76 -22.90 -34.54
N LEU A 262 -23.71 -23.14 -33.76
CA LEU A 262 -22.76 -24.23 -34.01
C LEU A 262 -23.47 -25.58 -33.96
N GLN A 263 -24.30 -25.82 -32.95
CA GLN A 263 -25.04 -27.06 -32.79
C GLN A 263 -26.01 -27.31 -33.94
N HIS A 264 -26.71 -26.27 -34.40
CA HIS A 264 -27.56 -26.33 -35.58
C HIS A 264 -26.77 -26.70 -36.84
N GLN A 265 -25.58 -26.10 -37.04
CA GLN A 265 -24.73 -26.40 -38.20
C GLN A 265 -24.17 -27.83 -38.16
N ILE A 266 -23.80 -28.33 -36.98
CA ILE A 266 -23.37 -29.72 -36.78
C ILE A 266 -24.50 -30.68 -37.16
N GLU A 267 -25.73 -30.42 -36.70
CA GLU A 267 -26.87 -31.28 -37.02
C GLU A 267 -27.17 -31.30 -38.53
N LEU A 268 -27.15 -30.13 -39.19
CA LEU A 268 -27.35 -30.04 -40.64
C LEU A 268 -26.28 -30.82 -41.40
N THR A 269 -25.01 -30.63 -41.03
CA THR A 269 -23.87 -31.33 -41.64
C THR A 269 -23.97 -32.84 -41.41
N ASN A 270 -24.42 -33.29 -40.23
CA ASN A 270 -24.65 -34.69 -39.93
C ASN A 270 -25.77 -35.29 -40.80
N GLN A 271 -26.86 -34.55 -41.02
CA GLN A 271 -27.94 -34.99 -41.90
C GLN A 271 -27.49 -35.09 -43.36
N GLU A 272 -26.73 -34.12 -43.85
CA GLU A 272 -26.13 -34.15 -45.19
C GLU A 272 -25.13 -35.29 -45.34
N THR A 273 -24.26 -35.48 -44.35
CA THR A 273 -23.31 -36.60 -44.30
C THR A 273 -24.03 -37.95 -44.38
N LYS A 274 -25.14 -38.12 -43.64
CA LYS A 274 -25.98 -39.33 -43.72
C LYS A 274 -26.59 -39.53 -45.12
N LYS A 275 -27.09 -38.46 -45.76
CA LYS A 275 -27.64 -38.51 -47.13
C LYS A 275 -26.58 -38.89 -48.16
N VAL A 276 -25.38 -38.30 -48.05
CA VAL A 276 -24.24 -38.61 -48.93
C VAL A 276 -23.80 -40.06 -48.74
N ALA A 277 -23.64 -40.52 -47.50
CA ALA A 277 -23.27 -41.90 -47.19
C ALA A 277 -24.28 -42.91 -47.76
N PHE A 278 -25.58 -42.64 -47.60
CA PHE A 278 -26.64 -43.48 -48.17
C PHE A 278 -26.64 -43.49 -49.70
N SER A 279 -26.42 -42.33 -50.32
CA SER A 279 -26.36 -42.22 -51.79
C SER A 279 -25.12 -42.93 -52.35
N LEU A 280 -23.99 -42.83 -51.66
CA LEU A 280 -22.75 -43.52 -52.00
C LEU A 280 -22.91 -45.04 -51.89
N ASP A 281 -23.55 -45.53 -50.83
CA ASP A 281 -23.84 -46.96 -50.66
C ASP A 281 -24.74 -47.48 -51.79
N LYS A 282 -25.80 -46.74 -52.14
CA LYS A 282 -26.65 -47.08 -53.29
C LYS A 282 -25.88 -47.09 -54.61
N ALA A 283 -25.05 -46.09 -54.86
CA ALA A 283 -24.24 -46.03 -56.08
C ALA A 283 -23.28 -47.22 -56.17
N LYS A 284 -22.67 -47.62 -55.04
CA LYS A 284 -21.83 -48.81 -54.95
C LYS A 284 -22.62 -50.08 -55.25
N GLN A 285 -23.80 -50.27 -54.66
CA GLN A 285 -24.65 -51.43 -54.93
C GLN A 285 -25.05 -51.54 -56.42
N ILE A 286 -25.36 -50.41 -57.07
CA ILE A 286 -25.66 -50.38 -58.51
C ILE A 286 -24.41 -50.75 -59.32
N SER A 287 -23.25 -50.18 -58.99
CA SER A 287 -21.98 -50.49 -59.65
C SER A 287 -21.63 -51.98 -59.54
N ASP A 288 -21.74 -52.57 -58.34
CA ASP A 288 -21.47 -53.99 -58.10
C ASP A 288 -22.43 -54.87 -58.92
N ARG A 289 -23.71 -54.48 -59.01
CA ARG A 289 -24.72 -55.17 -59.84
C ARG A 289 -24.42 -55.04 -61.33
N GLU A 290 -23.97 -53.88 -61.79
CA GLU A 290 -23.59 -53.65 -63.19
C GLU A 290 -22.43 -54.55 -63.60
N VAL A 291 -21.39 -54.64 -62.77
CA VAL A 291 -20.25 -55.54 -62.99
C VAL A 291 -20.73 -56.99 -63.12
N LEU A 292 -21.60 -57.46 -62.21
CA LEU A 292 -22.15 -58.82 -62.29
C LEU A 292 -22.94 -59.09 -63.57
N LEU A 293 -23.72 -58.10 -64.04
CA LEU A 293 -24.47 -58.20 -65.29
C LEU A 293 -23.55 -58.19 -66.51
N GLN A 294 -22.47 -57.40 -66.49
CA GLN A 294 -21.43 -57.44 -67.53
C GLN A 294 -20.76 -58.80 -67.59
N ASP A 295 -20.40 -59.39 -66.44
CA ASP A 295 -19.82 -60.73 -66.37
C ASP A 295 -20.78 -61.79 -66.95
N GLN A 296 -22.08 -61.67 -66.63
CA GLN A 296 -23.10 -62.57 -67.18
C GLN A 296 -23.25 -62.41 -68.70
N LEU A 297 -23.28 -61.17 -69.21
CA LEU A 297 -23.31 -60.88 -70.64
C LEU A 297 -22.08 -61.44 -71.35
N SER A 298 -20.88 -61.25 -70.77
CA SER A 298 -19.64 -61.81 -71.29
C SER A 298 -19.71 -63.34 -71.38
N SER A 299 -20.21 -64.02 -70.33
CA SER A 299 -20.41 -65.47 -70.35
C SER A 299 -21.41 -65.92 -71.42
N TYR A 300 -22.51 -65.18 -71.63
CA TYR A 300 -23.45 -65.50 -72.70
C TYR A 300 -22.83 -65.27 -74.08
N SER A 301 -22.05 -64.20 -74.26
CA SER A 301 -21.31 -63.94 -75.51
C SER A 301 -20.38 -65.10 -75.85
N GLU A 302 -19.58 -65.57 -74.88
CA GLU A 302 -18.69 -66.72 -75.04
C GLU A 302 -19.47 -67.99 -75.40
N LYS A 303 -20.60 -68.27 -74.72
CA LYS A 303 -21.48 -69.41 -75.07
C LYS A 303 -22.05 -69.28 -76.48
N PHE A 304 -22.45 -68.09 -76.90
CA PHE A 304 -22.95 -67.84 -78.24
C PHE A 304 -21.85 -68.07 -79.30
N GLU A 305 -20.62 -67.63 -79.04
CA GLU A 305 -19.47 -67.90 -79.92
C GLU A 305 -19.25 -69.40 -80.08
N VAL A 306 -19.30 -70.19 -78.99
CA VAL A 306 -19.18 -71.66 -79.04
C VAL A 306 -20.31 -72.29 -79.87
N VAL A 307 -21.56 -71.84 -79.70
CA VAL A 307 -22.70 -72.32 -80.49
C VAL A 307 -22.53 -71.95 -81.96
N GLN A 308 -22.12 -70.72 -82.27
CA GLN A 308 -21.89 -70.24 -83.62
C GLN A 308 -20.75 -71.03 -84.29
N GLU A 309 -19.65 -71.28 -83.58
CA GLU A 309 -18.53 -72.10 -84.06
C GLU A 309 -18.99 -73.55 -84.33
N THR A 310 -19.77 -74.13 -83.42
CA THR A 310 -20.34 -75.48 -83.57
C THR A 310 -21.30 -75.54 -84.77
N LEU A 311 -22.15 -74.54 -84.94
CA LEU A 311 -23.08 -74.45 -86.07
C LEU A 311 -22.31 -74.29 -87.40
N SER A 312 -21.26 -73.48 -87.42
CA SER A 312 -20.38 -73.31 -88.60
C SER A 312 -19.66 -74.62 -88.96
N LYS A 313 -19.11 -75.34 -87.97
CA LYS A 313 -18.53 -76.68 -88.14
C LYS A 313 -19.57 -77.66 -88.67
N SER A 314 -20.78 -77.66 -88.10
CA SER A 314 -21.89 -78.51 -88.55
C SER A 314 -22.32 -78.20 -89.97
N ASN A 315 -22.43 -76.92 -90.36
CA ASN A 315 -22.76 -76.52 -91.72
C ASN A 315 -21.69 -76.98 -92.72
N THR A 316 -20.40 -76.81 -92.37
CA THR A 316 -19.29 -77.36 -93.16
C THR A 316 -19.41 -78.87 -93.33
N MET A 317 -19.70 -79.61 -92.24
CA MET A 317 -19.93 -81.06 -92.27
C MET A 317 -21.13 -81.45 -93.14
N PHE A 318 -22.23 -80.69 -93.14
CA PHE A 318 -23.37 -80.94 -94.02
C PHE A 318 -23.03 -80.73 -95.49
N VAL A 319 -22.24 -79.69 -95.80
CA VAL A 319 -21.76 -79.44 -97.16
C VAL A 319 -20.88 -80.60 -97.63
N THR A 320 -19.92 -81.05 -96.82
CA THR A 320 -19.06 -82.19 -97.20
C THR A 320 -19.83 -83.49 -97.34
N LEU A 321 -20.79 -83.78 -96.44
CA LEU A 321 -21.67 -84.94 -96.57
C LEU A 321 -22.49 -84.90 -97.86
N ARG A 322 -23.01 -83.74 -98.24
CA ARG A 322 -23.73 -83.55 -99.49
C ARG A 322 -22.82 -83.79 -100.71
N GLU A 323 -21.59 -83.28 -100.67
CA GLU A 323 -20.60 -83.54 -101.72
C GLU A 323 -20.24 -85.02 -101.83
N GLU A 324 -20.05 -85.72 -100.71
CA GLU A 324 -19.82 -87.17 -100.67
C GLU A 324 -21.03 -87.96 -101.17
N MET A 325 -22.27 -87.57 -100.81
CA MET A 325 -23.49 -88.16 -101.36
C MET A 325 -23.61 -87.96 -102.88
N ASP A 326 -23.21 -86.80 -103.40
CA ASP A 326 -23.17 -86.54 -104.85
C ASP A 326 -22.10 -87.39 -105.54
N LYS A 327 -20.91 -87.54 -104.93
CA LYS A 327 -19.85 -88.45 -105.43
C LYS A 327 -20.34 -89.90 -105.43
N MET A 328 -20.96 -90.35 -104.36
CA MET A 328 -21.54 -91.68 -104.23
C MET A 328 -22.64 -91.91 -105.26
N SER A 329 -23.55 -90.95 -105.46
CA SER A 329 -24.59 -91.00 -106.50
C SER A 329 -24.00 -91.09 -107.91
N LYS A 330 -22.92 -90.33 -108.19
CA LYS A 330 -22.18 -90.43 -109.47
C LYS A 330 -21.49 -91.78 -109.61
N HIS A 331 -20.98 -92.36 -108.53
CA HIS A 331 -20.37 -93.70 -108.53
C HIS A 331 -21.42 -94.79 -108.79
N ILE A 332 -22.56 -94.74 -108.11
CA ILE A 332 -23.70 -95.64 -108.34
C ILE A 332 -24.12 -95.60 -109.81
N LYS A 333 -24.33 -94.40 -110.40
CA LYS A 333 -24.66 -94.25 -111.82
C LYS A 333 -23.61 -94.85 -112.76
N ARG A 334 -22.32 -94.82 -112.41
CA ARG A 334 -21.26 -95.48 -113.18
C ARG A 334 -21.36 -96.99 -113.08
N LEU A 335 -21.52 -97.53 -111.88
CA LEU A 335 -21.71 -98.96 -111.66
C LEU A 335 -22.97 -99.49 -112.35
N GLU A 336 -24.07 -98.74 -112.39
CA GLU A 336 -25.28 -99.09 -113.14
C GLU A 336 -25.02 -99.16 -114.65
N LYS A 337 -24.25 -98.21 -115.21
CA LYS A 337 -23.83 -98.25 -116.62
C LYS A 337 -22.90 -99.42 -116.92
N GLU A 338 -21.97 -99.72 -116.03
CA GLU A 338 -21.09 -100.89 -116.16
C GLU A 338 -21.89 -102.19 -116.09
N ASN A 339 -22.84 -102.31 -115.16
CA ASN A 339 -23.69 -103.49 -115.01
C ASN A 339 -24.61 -103.70 -116.23
N THR A 340 -25.24 -102.64 -116.74
CA THR A 340 -26.01 -102.70 -117.99
C THR A 340 -25.14 -103.06 -119.19
N SER A 341 -23.92 -102.52 -119.28
CA SER A 341 -22.95 -102.92 -120.31
C SER A 341 -22.52 -104.38 -120.19
N LEU A 342 -22.33 -104.90 -118.98
CA LEU A 342 -21.99 -106.30 -118.73
C LEU A 342 -23.15 -107.21 -119.10
N LYS A 343 -24.39 -106.87 -118.73
CA LYS A 343 -25.59 -107.56 -119.21
C LYS A 343 -25.63 -107.61 -120.74
N LYS A 344 -25.44 -106.47 -121.41
CA LYS A 344 -25.41 -106.42 -122.87
C LYS A 344 -24.32 -107.30 -123.48
N LYS A 345 -23.13 -107.36 -122.85
CA LYS A 345 -22.06 -108.28 -123.27
C LYS A 345 -22.45 -109.74 -123.07
N CYS A 346 -23.05 -110.10 -121.94
CA CYS A 346 -23.58 -111.44 -121.71
C CYS A 346 -24.61 -111.81 -122.78
N ASP A 347 -25.59 -110.94 -123.04
CA ASP A 347 -26.62 -111.17 -124.08
C ASP A 347 -25.98 -111.37 -125.46
N GLN A 348 -24.91 -110.62 -125.79
CA GLN A 348 -24.14 -110.78 -127.02
C GLN A 348 -23.38 -112.10 -127.09
N TYR A 349 -22.76 -112.52 -125.99
CA TYR A 349 -22.10 -113.83 -125.90
C TYR A 349 -23.10 -114.97 -126.07
N ASP A 350 -24.25 -114.88 -125.40
CA ASP A 350 -25.33 -115.86 -125.51
C ASP A 350 -25.87 -115.91 -126.95
N HIS A 351 -26.07 -114.75 -127.59
CA HIS A 351 -26.47 -114.67 -128.98
C HIS A 351 -25.45 -115.32 -129.93
N GLY A 352 -24.16 -115.00 -129.79
CA GLY A 352 -23.09 -115.61 -130.59
C GLY A 352 -22.96 -117.12 -130.35
N ALA A 353 -23.17 -117.59 -129.13
CA ALA A 353 -23.20 -119.02 -128.81
C ALA A 353 -24.37 -119.75 -129.50
N ILE A 354 -25.55 -119.13 -129.53
CA ILE A 354 -26.73 -119.64 -130.25
C ILE A 354 -26.45 -119.72 -131.76
N GLU A 355 -25.83 -118.68 -132.33
CA GLU A 355 -25.52 -118.62 -133.75
C GLU A 355 -24.52 -119.71 -134.18
N MET A 356 -23.46 -119.94 -133.38
CA MET A 356 -22.52 -121.06 -133.59
C MET A 356 -23.21 -122.43 -133.48
N LEU A 357 -24.14 -122.60 -132.54
CA LEU A 357 -24.91 -123.85 -132.42
C LEU A 357 -25.77 -124.11 -133.66
N GLN A 358 -26.39 -123.07 -134.24
CA GLN A 358 -27.16 -123.18 -135.48
C GLN A 358 -26.29 -123.50 -136.70
N GLU A 359 -25.10 -122.89 -136.81
CA GLU A 359 -24.17 -123.12 -137.90
C GLU A 359 -23.59 -124.55 -137.87
N ARG A 360 -23.29 -125.07 -136.67
CA ARG A 360 -22.90 -126.48 -136.48
C ARG A 360 -24.03 -127.44 -136.86
N GLY A 361 -25.29 -127.05 -136.61
CA GLY A 361 -26.47 -127.78 -137.06
C GLY A 361 -26.56 -127.88 -138.58
N ARG A 362 -26.38 -126.75 -139.30
CA ARG A 362 -26.37 -126.71 -140.77
C ARG A 362 -25.25 -127.57 -141.37
N ALA A 363 -24.03 -127.47 -140.84
CA ALA A 363 -22.89 -128.26 -141.30
C ALA A 363 -23.11 -129.78 -141.15
N ALA A 364 -23.81 -130.22 -140.09
CA ALA A 364 -24.12 -131.62 -139.87
C ALA A 364 -25.14 -132.17 -140.89
N GLU A 365 -26.15 -131.39 -141.29
CA GLU A 365 -27.12 -131.79 -142.32
C GLU A 365 -26.47 -131.91 -143.70
N GLU A 366 -25.55 -131.01 -144.03
CA GLU A 366 -24.87 -130.97 -145.31
C GLU A 366 -23.88 -132.14 -145.48
N ALA A 367 -23.19 -132.52 -144.39
CA ALA A 367 -22.35 -133.72 -144.33
C ALA A 367 -23.17 -135.00 -144.58
N LYS A 368 -24.37 -135.11 -143.98
CA LYS A 368 -25.26 -136.26 -144.19
C LYS A 368 -25.71 -136.40 -145.66
N ARG A 369 -26.03 -135.28 -146.32
CA ARG A 369 -26.43 -135.26 -147.74
C ARG A 369 -25.33 -135.74 -148.70
N GLN A 370 -24.08 -135.42 -148.40
CA GLN A 370 -22.92 -135.89 -149.19
C GLN A 370 -22.69 -137.39 -148.99
N GLN A 371 -22.84 -137.89 -147.76
CA GLN A 371 -22.74 -139.31 -147.44
C GLN A 371 -23.75 -140.17 -148.23
N ASP A 372 -25.00 -139.71 -148.34
CA ASP A 372 -26.05 -140.43 -149.07
C ASP A 372 -25.78 -140.51 -150.59
N LYS A 373 -25.12 -139.49 -151.18
CA LYS A 373 -24.72 -139.51 -152.60
C LYS A 373 -23.61 -140.51 -152.87
N ILE A 374 -22.64 -140.62 -151.95
CA ILE A 374 -21.53 -141.59 -152.06
C ILE A 374 -22.07 -143.01 -152.06
N SER A 375 -22.99 -143.34 -151.14
CA SER A 375 -23.62 -144.68 -151.10
C SER A 375 -24.34 -145.06 -152.39
N LYS A 376 -25.00 -144.12 -153.07
CA LYS A 376 -25.67 -144.39 -154.36
C LYS A 376 -24.69 -144.63 -155.51
N LEU A 377 -23.55 -143.92 -155.54
CA LEU A 377 -22.51 -144.10 -156.55
C LEU A 377 -21.74 -145.41 -156.36
N GLU A 378 -21.50 -145.82 -155.11
CA GLU A 378 -20.86 -147.11 -154.80
C GLU A 378 -21.71 -148.32 -155.20
N GLY A 379 -23.04 -148.20 -155.15
CA GLY A 379 -23.97 -149.23 -155.64
C GLY A 379 -23.93 -149.43 -157.16
N LEU A 380 -23.75 -148.34 -157.92
CA LEU A 380 -23.73 -148.37 -159.40
C LEU A 380 -22.45 -149.03 -159.95
N CYS A 381 -21.30 -148.78 -159.31
CA CYS A 381 -20.02 -149.38 -159.71
C CYS A 381 -19.97 -150.91 -159.55
N ARG A 382 -20.66 -151.47 -158.54
CA ARG A 382 -20.70 -152.93 -158.32
C ARG A 382 -21.51 -153.67 -159.37
N MET A 383 -22.61 -153.09 -159.86
CA MET A 383 -23.41 -153.69 -160.96
C MET A 383 -22.64 -153.70 -162.29
N LEU A 384 -21.98 -152.59 -162.63
CA LEU A 384 -21.19 -152.48 -163.86
C LEU A 384 -19.94 -153.40 -163.87
N GLN A 385 -19.36 -153.70 -162.71
CA GLN A 385 -18.26 -154.67 -162.59
C GLN A 385 -18.71 -156.12 -162.75
N ALA A 386 -19.92 -156.46 -162.31
CA ALA A 386 -20.47 -157.81 -162.49
C ALA A 386 -20.77 -158.13 -163.97
N GLU A 387 -21.23 -157.14 -164.74
CA GLU A 387 -21.58 -157.29 -166.16
C GLU A 387 -20.33 -157.43 -167.05
N ARG A 388 -19.25 -156.71 -166.73
CA ARG A 388 -17.95 -156.79 -167.44
C ARG A 388 -17.29 -158.17 -167.31
N ASN A 389 -17.41 -158.83 -166.15
CA ASN A 389 -16.79 -160.13 -165.95
C ASN A 389 -17.53 -161.24 -166.71
N ARG A 390 -18.85 -161.11 -166.90
CA ARG A 390 -19.70 -162.08 -167.64
C ARG A 390 -19.41 -162.10 -169.15
N LEU A 391 -19.05 -160.94 -169.72
CA LEU A 391 -18.70 -160.80 -171.15
C LEU A 391 -17.28 -161.28 -171.49
N LYS A 392 -16.38 -161.41 -170.51
CA LYS A 392 -15.03 -161.97 -170.72
C LYS A 392 -15.01 -163.49 -170.86
N GLU A 393 -15.98 -164.21 -170.28
CA GLU A 393 -16.09 -165.68 -170.39
C GLU A 393 -16.65 -166.17 -171.74
N GLN A 394 -17.28 -165.30 -172.54
CA GLN A 394 -17.86 -165.68 -173.84
C GLN A 394 -16.91 -165.52 -175.04
N ALA A 395 -15.73 -164.91 -174.89
CA ALA A 395 -14.89 -164.52 -176.02
C ALA A 395 -13.62 -165.37 -176.26
N THR A 396 -13.41 -166.48 -175.52
CA THR A 396 -12.19 -167.31 -175.69
C THR A 396 -12.45 -168.78 -176.08
N ASN A 397 -13.68 -169.16 -176.42
CA ASN A 397 -14.02 -170.53 -176.85
C ASN A 397 -14.28 -170.74 -178.36
N ASP A 398 -14.21 -169.72 -179.21
CA ASP A 398 -14.35 -169.90 -180.67
C ASP A 398 -13.21 -169.17 -181.43
N THR A 399 -12.08 -169.86 -181.61
CA THR A 399 -11.40 -170.01 -182.92
C THR A 399 -10.26 -171.02 -182.79
N ALA A 400 -10.63 -172.30 -182.82
CA ALA A 400 -9.83 -173.38 -183.37
C ALA A 400 -10.66 -174.01 -184.51
N SER A 401 -10.51 -173.48 -185.73
CA SER A 401 -10.67 -174.14 -187.03
C SER A 401 -10.27 -173.18 -188.15
#